data_AF-A0AAE3U4X5-F1
#
_entry.id   AF-A0AAE3U4X5-F1
#
_cell.length_a   1.000
_cell.length_b   1.000
_cell.length_c   1.000
_cell.angle_alpha   90.00
_cell.angle_beta   90.00
_cell.angle_gamma   90.00
#
_symmetry.space_group_name_H-M   'P 1'
#
loop_
_entity.id
_entity.type
_entity.pdbx_description
1 polymer ?
#
loop_
_entity_poly.entity_id
_entity_poly.type
_entity_poly.pdbx_seq_one_letter_code
_entity_poly.pdbx_strand_id
1 'polypeptide(L)'
;MGGNLFKLGRLPKSDYQKVETTLKPFLDKTFGSLYRIPRYYASKPDFGDLDIIVSSNAFEGNWEKVKANIIVDLQLKEFKSVGHVFSTNFMNFQVDYFTVGHQYFESTYNFMCFNDLGNILGKMFRRFNLKYGEEGLLYVYRRDDGHYKKDLPVSQNMEKIVGFLGLSYEQWVKGFDTLDDMFSWAIQSPYFSVKPFVEPSKVTEQRIETRTTIQRFVQWLEEHQITKTYEYLEDRDQYLPMINEYFPESQLDEQIKREQIREEEVKIMNEKFNGNVVMELTGLSGKELGAFIVRFKSQFNDFEDFLLQTDKSVVQNRIVELWKTPES
;
A
#
# COMPACT_ATOMS: atom_id res chain seq x y z
N MET A 1 0.01 2.90 16.11
CA MET A 1 0.08 4.32 15.68
C MET A 1 1.49 4.80 15.97
N GLY A 2 2.04 5.65 15.09
CA GLY A 2 3.34 6.30 15.31
C GLY A 2 3.35 7.17 16.57
N GLY A 3 4.53 7.65 16.96
CA GLY A 3 4.69 8.61 18.06
C GLY A 3 4.73 8.04 19.49
N ASN A 4 4.66 6.72 19.67
CA ASN A 4 4.70 6.08 21.00
C ASN A 4 5.98 5.27 21.28
N LEU A 5 6.98 5.34 20.40
CA LEU A 5 8.17 4.51 20.52
C LEU A 5 9.03 4.93 21.72
N PHE A 6 9.26 6.24 21.84
CA PHE A 6 10.07 6.84 22.92
C PHE A 6 9.21 7.35 24.10
N LYS A 7 7.88 7.24 24.03
CA LYS A 7 6.92 7.67 25.07
C LYS A 7 7.11 9.13 25.53
N LEU A 8 7.37 10.04 24.58
CA LEU A 8 7.69 11.45 24.84
C LEU A 8 6.46 12.36 25.01
N GLY A 9 5.26 11.82 24.75
CA GLY A 9 4.01 12.58 24.76
C GLY A 9 3.75 13.32 23.44
N ARG A 10 2.69 14.12 23.41
CA ARG A 10 2.30 14.92 22.23
C ARG A 10 2.81 16.36 22.41
N LEU A 11 3.29 16.98 21.33
CA LEU A 11 3.72 18.38 21.34
C LEU A 11 2.60 19.30 20.87
N PRO A 12 2.38 20.45 21.54
CA PRO A 12 1.58 21.53 20.99
C PRO A 12 2.10 21.99 19.62
N LYS A 13 1.21 22.45 18.75
CA LYS A 13 1.56 22.88 17.38
C LYS A 13 2.73 23.85 17.31
N SER A 14 2.79 24.84 18.20
CA SER A 14 3.87 25.84 18.22
C SER A 14 5.25 25.21 18.46
N ASP A 15 5.34 24.17 19.29
CA ASP A 15 6.59 23.46 19.56
C ASP A 15 6.92 22.47 18.44
N TYR A 16 5.93 21.78 17.89
CA TYR A 16 6.09 20.98 16.67
C TYR A 16 6.68 21.81 15.52
N GLN A 17 6.16 23.01 15.29
CA GLN A 17 6.65 23.90 14.23
C GLN A 17 8.10 24.36 14.45
N LYS A 18 8.56 24.47 15.71
CA LYS A 18 9.97 24.73 16.01
C LYS A 18 10.83 23.54 15.61
N VAL A 19 10.40 22.31 15.88
CA VAL A 19 11.10 21.09 15.47
C VAL A 19 11.19 21.03 13.95
N GLU A 20 10.08 21.21 13.25
CA GLU A 20 10.01 21.22 11.78
C GLU A 20 10.95 22.28 11.18
N THR A 21 10.88 23.52 11.67
CA THR A 21 11.72 24.64 11.20
C THR A 21 13.20 24.40 11.45
N THR A 22 13.55 23.80 12.60
CA THR A 22 14.95 23.51 12.96
C THR A 22 15.51 22.37 12.10
N LEU A 23 14.71 21.36 11.80
CA LEU A 23 15.13 20.18 11.06
C LEU A 23 15.18 20.44 9.54
N LYS A 24 14.33 21.34 9.03
CA LYS A 24 14.18 21.59 7.59
C LYS A 24 15.49 21.91 6.85
N PRO A 25 16.40 22.78 7.34
CA PRO A 25 17.67 23.03 6.66
C PRO A 25 18.55 21.79 6.53
N PHE A 26 18.53 20.91 7.54
CA PHE A 26 19.22 19.64 7.50
C PHE A 26 18.62 18.70 6.44
N LEU A 27 17.28 18.61 6.36
CA LEU A 27 16.60 17.79 5.36
C LEU A 27 16.83 18.32 3.95
N ASP A 28 16.74 19.63 3.74
CA ASP A 28 16.99 20.27 2.45
C ASP A 28 18.43 20.01 1.97
N LYS A 29 19.41 20.05 2.89
CA LYS A 29 20.81 19.72 2.59
C LYS A 29 21.00 18.22 2.30
N THR A 30 20.36 17.35 3.08
CA THR A 30 20.60 15.89 3.04
C THR A 30 19.87 15.21 1.90
N PHE A 31 18.63 15.64 1.62
CA PHE A 31 17.73 14.96 0.69
C PHE A 31 17.29 15.84 -0.49
N GLY A 32 17.55 17.15 -0.46
CA GLY A 32 17.07 18.07 -1.49
C GLY A 32 15.55 17.99 -1.65
N SER A 33 15.08 17.72 -2.87
CA SER A 33 13.65 17.55 -3.16
C SER A 33 13.12 16.13 -2.94
N LEU A 34 13.94 15.19 -2.47
CA LEU A 34 13.61 13.76 -2.34
C LEU A 34 13.06 13.38 -0.96
N TYR A 35 12.53 14.35 -0.22
CA TYR A 35 11.76 14.11 1.01
C TYR A 35 10.44 14.90 1.04
N ARG A 36 9.47 14.44 1.83
CA ARG A 36 8.22 15.15 2.12
C ARG A 36 7.88 15.04 3.61
N ILE A 37 7.26 16.09 4.14
CA ILE A 37 6.58 16.05 5.43
C ILE A 37 5.08 16.12 5.13
N PRO A 38 4.26 15.11 5.50
CA PRO A 38 2.83 15.11 5.23
C PRO A 38 2.12 16.35 5.76
N ARG A 39 1.19 16.89 4.97
CA ARG A 39 0.41 18.06 5.35
C ARG A 39 -0.61 17.71 6.43
N TYR A 40 -1.03 18.70 7.19
CA TYR A 40 -2.07 18.60 8.22
C TYR A 40 -3.03 19.78 8.12
N TYR A 41 -4.22 19.66 8.70
CA TYR A 41 -5.19 20.76 8.75
C TYR A 41 -4.70 21.88 9.68
N ALA A 42 -5.04 23.13 9.37
CA ALA A 42 -4.41 24.29 9.99
C ALA A 42 -4.62 24.37 11.51
N SER A 43 -5.81 24.03 12.02
CA SER A 43 -6.15 24.12 13.44
C SER A 43 -5.69 22.93 14.28
N LYS A 44 -4.87 22.01 13.73
CA LYS A 44 -4.38 20.83 14.46
C LYS A 44 -3.66 21.25 15.74
N PRO A 45 -4.14 20.85 16.93
CA PRO A 45 -3.66 21.40 18.19
C PRO A 45 -2.30 20.83 18.61
N ASP A 46 -2.06 19.55 18.30
CA ASP A 46 -0.88 18.82 18.74
C ASP A 46 -0.48 17.66 17.80
N PHE A 47 0.73 17.14 18.01
CA PHE A 47 1.38 16.12 17.19
C PHE A 47 2.04 15.06 18.07
N GLY A 48 1.95 13.79 17.69
CA GLY A 48 2.63 12.69 18.40
C GLY A 48 4.05 12.43 17.90
N ASP A 49 4.29 12.80 16.65
CA ASP A 49 5.50 12.53 15.88
C ASP A 49 5.64 13.53 14.71
N LEU A 50 6.82 13.55 14.10
CA LEU A 50 7.11 14.16 12.81
C LEU A 50 7.49 13.06 11.81
N ASP A 51 6.60 12.79 10.86
CA ASP A 51 6.85 11.85 9.78
C ASP A 51 7.61 12.52 8.63
N ILE A 52 8.68 11.89 8.17
CA ILE A 52 9.50 12.30 7.02
C ILE A 52 9.53 11.15 6.03
N ILE A 53 8.86 11.33 4.89
CA ILE A 53 8.89 10.38 3.78
C ILE A 53 10.16 10.66 2.97
N VAL A 54 10.98 9.65 2.75
CA VAL A 54 12.25 9.73 2.02
C VAL A 54 12.19 8.82 0.81
N SER A 55 12.44 9.36 -0.37
CA SER A 55 12.50 8.59 -1.61
C SER A 55 13.72 7.66 -1.64
N SER A 56 13.57 6.46 -2.20
CA SER A 56 14.68 5.52 -2.43
C SER A 56 15.80 6.09 -3.28
N ASN A 57 15.49 7.07 -4.14
CA ASN A 57 16.49 7.76 -4.96
C ASN A 57 17.40 8.68 -4.13
N ALA A 58 17.05 8.98 -2.88
CA ALA A 58 17.84 9.88 -2.03
C ALA A 58 19.11 9.22 -1.45
N PHE A 59 19.24 7.89 -1.55
CA PHE A 59 20.32 7.17 -0.88
C PHE A 59 20.99 6.09 -1.74
N GLU A 60 20.68 5.99 -3.04
CA GLU A 60 21.30 5.05 -3.99
C GLU A 60 21.42 3.60 -3.45
N GLY A 61 20.43 3.15 -2.68
CA GLY A 61 20.42 1.82 -2.05
C GLY A 61 21.23 1.67 -0.75
N ASN A 62 21.93 2.72 -0.28
CA ASN A 62 22.69 2.70 0.98
C ASN A 62 22.03 3.52 2.09
N TRP A 63 20.86 3.06 2.54
CA TRP A 63 20.12 3.71 3.63
C TRP A 63 20.89 3.69 4.96
N GLU A 64 21.65 2.64 5.26
CA GLU A 64 22.44 2.54 6.49
C GLU A 64 23.47 3.66 6.63
N LYS A 65 24.17 4.00 5.56
CA LYS A 65 25.11 5.14 5.54
C LYS A 65 24.38 6.45 5.81
N VAL A 66 23.21 6.65 5.23
CA VAL A 66 22.43 7.87 5.45
C VAL A 66 21.93 7.96 6.90
N LYS A 67 21.45 6.86 7.49
CA LYS A 67 21.10 6.83 8.93
C LYS A 67 22.29 7.20 9.81
N ALA A 68 23.48 6.65 9.52
CA ALA A 68 24.69 6.99 10.26
C ALA A 68 25.02 8.49 10.18
N ASN A 69 24.88 9.09 8.99
CA ASN A 69 25.06 10.53 8.81
C ASN A 69 24.02 11.35 9.59
N ILE A 70 22.74 10.97 9.56
CA ILE A 70 21.68 11.63 10.34
C ILE A 70 22.02 11.63 11.83
N ILE A 71 22.48 10.49 12.36
CA ILE A 71 22.87 10.36 13.77
C ILE A 71 24.01 11.31 14.13
N VAL A 72 25.06 11.35 13.30
CA VAL A 72 26.24 12.19 13.54
C VAL A 72 25.90 13.67 13.39
N ASP A 73 25.26 14.06 12.30
CA ASP A 73 24.99 15.45 11.94
C ASP A 73 23.99 16.11 12.89
N LEU A 74 22.99 15.36 13.37
CA LEU A 74 22.00 15.84 14.34
C LEU A 74 22.38 15.52 15.80
N GLN A 75 23.54 14.91 16.03
CA GLN A 75 24.06 14.54 17.36
C GLN A 75 23.04 13.71 18.19
N LEU A 76 22.38 12.76 17.54
CA LEU A 76 21.30 11.97 18.13
C LEU A 76 21.85 10.94 19.11
N LYS A 77 21.20 10.84 20.28
CA LYS A 77 21.56 9.88 21.34
C LYS A 77 20.62 8.68 21.43
N GLU A 78 19.39 8.85 20.96
CA GLU A 78 18.36 7.82 21.04
C GLU A 78 17.69 7.66 19.67
N PHE A 79 17.75 6.45 19.14
CA PHE A 79 17.22 6.08 17.83
C PHE A 79 16.93 4.58 17.77
N LYS A 80 16.05 4.17 16.85
CA LYS A 80 15.69 2.76 16.63
C LYS A 80 15.21 2.55 15.20
N SER A 81 15.54 1.41 14.60
CA SER A 81 14.96 0.98 13.32
C SER A 81 13.95 -0.14 13.58
N VAL A 82 12.73 -0.02 13.02
CA VAL A 82 11.71 -1.07 13.04
C VAL A 82 11.14 -1.21 11.63
N GLY A 83 11.42 -2.35 10.98
CA GLY A 83 11.08 -2.53 9.57
C GLY A 83 11.79 -1.48 8.69
N HIS A 84 11.01 -0.78 7.87
CA HIS A 84 11.50 0.29 6.97
C HIS A 84 11.48 1.70 7.62
N VAL A 85 11.18 1.79 8.92
CA VAL A 85 11.08 3.05 9.64
C VAL A 85 12.31 3.24 10.52
N PHE A 86 12.96 4.39 10.38
CA PHE A 86 14.03 4.84 11.26
C PHE A 86 13.51 5.96 12.17
N SER A 87 13.36 5.67 13.44
CA SER A 87 12.82 6.59 14.44
C SER A 87 13.95 7.19 15.26
N THR A 88 13.89 8.49 15.51
CA THR A 88 14.89 9.24 16.28
C THR A 88 14.22 10.12 17.33
N ASN A 89 14.91 10.33 18.46
CA ASN A 89 14.53 11.35 19.42
C ASN A 89 15.31 12.64 19.10
N PHE A 90 14.64 13.59 18.45
CA PHE A 90 15.21 14.89 18.12
C PHE A 90 14.43 15.99 18.85
N MET A 91 15.13 16.83 19.62
CA MET A 91 14.51 17.88 20.45
C MET A 91 13.42 17.36 21.41
N ASN A 92 13.63 16.19 22.02
CA ASN A 92 12.63 15.52 22.87
C ASN A 92 11.31 15.23 22.15
N PHE A 93 11.39 14.92 20.86
CA PHE A 93 10.26 14.57 20.01
C PHE A 93 10.62 13.42 19.06
N GLN A 94 9.64 12.56 18.78
CA GLN A 94 9.83 11.45 17.86
C GLN A 94 9.82 11.98 16.42
N VAL A 95 10.90 11.75 15.69
CA VAL A 95 11.01 12.01 14.24
C VAL A 95 11.23 10.69 13.54
N ASP A 96 10.29 10.33 12.67
CA ASP A 96 10.25 9.05 11.98
C ASP A 96 10.56 9.26 10.49
N TYR A 97 11.63 8.61 10.01
CA TYR A 97 12.03 8.59 8.61
C TYR A 97 11.53 7.30 7.95
N PHE A 98 10.65 7.45 6.95
CA PHE A 98 10.04 6.35 6.19
C PHE A 98 10.64 6.31 4.80
N THR A 99 11.37 5.24 4.47
CA THR A 99 11.88 5.07 3.11
C THR A 99 10.84 4.43 2.21
N VAL A 100 10.59 5.03 1.04
CA VAL A 100 9.63 4.51 0.06
C VAL A 100 10.27 4.43 -1.33
N GLY A 101 9.85 3.45 -2.13
CA GLY A 101 10.26 3.37 -3.53
C GLY A 101 9.92 4.66 -4.27
N HIS A 102 10.84 5.20 -5.07
CA HIS A 102 10.67 6.49 -5.74
C HIS A 102 9.36 6.58 -6.54
N GLN A 103 8.97 5.49 -7.20
CA GLN A 103 7.71 5.39 -7.95
C GLN A 103 6.44 5.58 -7.10
N TYR A 104 6.52 5.42 -5.77
CA TYR A 104 5.39 5.62 -4.85
C TYR A 104 5.55 6.86 -3.97
N PHE A 105 6.62 7.63 -4.17
CA PHE A 105 6.98 8.72 -3.27
C PHE A 105 5.87 9.77 -3.11
N GLU A 106 5.33 10.25 -4.24
CA GLU A 106 4.24 11.23 -4.22
C GLU A 106 2.91 10.61 -3.76
N SER A 107 2.61 9.36 -4.14
CA SER A 107 1.37 8.70 -3.72
C SER A 107 1.35 8.43 -2.22
N THR A 108 2.46 8.02 -1.61
CA THR A 108 2.59 7.87 -0.16
C THR A 108 2.39 9.22 0.53
N TYR A 109 3.05 10.27 0.04
CA TYR A 109 2.88 11.62 0.56
C TYR A 109 1.42 12.07 0.53
N ASN A 110 0.75 11.91 -0.62
CA ASN A 110 -0.64 12.31 -0.79
C ASN A 110 -1.59 11.51 0.12
N PHE A 111 -1.34 10.20 0.29
CA PHE A 111 -2.12 9.33 1.15
C PHE A 111 -1.97 9.68 2.63
N MET A 112 -0.76 10.05 3.07
CA MET A 112 -0.47 10.43 4.46
C MET A 112 -0.87 11.87 4.80
N CYS A 113 -1.15 12.71 3.81
CA CYS A 113 -1.64 14.07 4.05
C CYS A 113 -3.02 14.08 4.73
N PHE A 114 -3.19 15.04 5.64
CA PHE A 114 -4.44 15.33 6.37
C PHE A 114 -4.93 14.15 7.23
N ASN A 115 -4.02 13.59 8.03
CA ASN A 115 -4.29 12.50 8.97
C ASN A 115 -4.88 11.25 8.29
N ASP A 116 -6.08 10.83 8.69
CA ASP A 116 -6.73 9.62 8.18
C ASP A 116 -7.67 9.90 6.98
N LEU A 117 -7.55 11.07 6.32
CA LEU A 117 -8.36 11.38 5.14
C LEU A 117 -8.24 10.29 4.06
N GLY A 118 -7.03 9.78 3.81
CA GLY A 118 -6.81 8.67 2.89
C GLY A 118 -7.59 7.40 3.25
N ASN A 119 -7.77 7.12 4.55
CA ASN A 119 -8.60 5.99 5.00
C ASN A 119 -10.10 6.23 4.77
N ILE A 120 -10.57 7.47 4.95
CA ILE A 120 -11.97 7.85 4.66
C ILE A 120 -12.24 7.69 3.17
N LEU A 121 -11.37 8.24 2.31
CA LEU A 121 -11.49 8.08 0.85
C LEU A 121 -11.42 6.60 0.43
N GLY A 122 -10.51 5.83 1.04
CA GLY A 122 -10.36 4.41 0.79
C GLY A 122 -11.63 3.59 1.06
N LYS A 123 -12.49 4.02 1.99
CA LYS A 123 -13.79 3.37 2.21
C LYS A 123 -14.75 3.55 1.03
N MET A 124 -14.72 4.70 0.35
CA MET A 124 -15.50 4.93 -0.86
C MET A 124 -14.94 4.10 -2.02
N PHE A 125 -13.62 4.16 -2.26
CA PHE A 125 -12.98 3.38 -3.34
C PHE A 125 -13.24 1.87 -3.24
N ARG A 126 -13.25 1.31 -2.03
CA ARG A 126 -13.51 -0.12 -1.81
C ARG A 126 -14.84 -0.58 -2.43
N ARG A 127 -15.81 0.30 -2.57
CA ARG A 127 -17.13 0.01 -3.15
C ARG A 127 -17.09 -0.13 -4.69
N PHE A 128 -16.06 0.41 -5.33
CA PHE A 128 -15.77 0.28 -6.78
C PHE A 128 -14.81 -0.85 -7.12
N ASN A 129 -14.54 -1.74 -6.16
CA ASN A 129 -13.45 -2.71 -6.25
C ASN A 129 -12.04 -2.08 -6.35
N LEU A 130 -11.90 -0.83 -5.89
CA LEU A 130 -10.64 -0.11 -5.87
C LEU A 130 -10.05 -0.07 -4.46
N LYS A 131 -8.74 0.03 -4.36
CA LYS A 131 -7.97 0.18 -3.12
C LYS A 131 -7.12 1.43 -3.24
N TYR A 132 -7.36 2.40 -2.37
CA TYR A 132 -6.53 3.59 -2.25
C TYR A 132 -5.59 3.45 -1.05
N GLY A 133 -4.30 3.73 -1.28
CA GLY A 133 -3.24 3.57 -0.29
C GLY A 133 -1.96 4.29 -0.71
N GLU A 134 -0.84 3.90 -0.09
CA GLU A 134 0.48 4.50 -0.31
C GLU A 134 1.00 4.32 -1.75
N GLU A 135 0.58 3.26 -2.44
CA GLU A 135 0.94 3.01 -3.85
C GLU A 135 0.03 3.75 -4.85
N GLY A 136 -0.91 4.56 -4.35
CA GLY A 136 -1.94 5.24 -5.13
C GLY A 136 -3.25 4.44 -5.15
N LEU A 137 -3.92 4.47 -6.28
CA LEU A 137 -5.18 3.78 -6.55
C LEU A 137 -4.91 2.51 -7.33
N LEU A 138 -5.41 1.40 -6.81
CA LEU A 138 -5.26 0.04 -7.36
C LEU A 138 -6.64 -0.58 -7.58
N TYR A 139 -6.77 -1.46 -8.56
CA TYR A 139 -7.94 -2.32 -8.75
C TYR A 139 -7.69 -3.68 -8.13
N VAL A 140 -8.64 -4.17 -7.32
CA VAL A 140 -8.51 -5.44 -6.60
C VAL A 140 -9.02 -6.56 -7.51
N TYR A 141 -8.11 -7.15 -8.29
CA TYR A 141 -8.41 -8.29 -9.14
C TYR A 141 -8.63 -9.55 -8.30
N ARG A 142 -9.77 -10.19 -8.53
CA ARG A 142 -10.15 -11.47 -7.92
C ARG A 142 -10.22 -12.52 -9.01
N ARG A 143 -9.97 -13.76 -8.63
CA ARG A 143 -10.16 -14.93 -9.51
C ARG A 143 -11.66 -15.17 -9.73
N ASP A 144 -11.96 -16.05 -10.66
CA ASP A 144 -13.32 -16.52 -10.95
C ASP A 144 -14.02 -17.14 -9.73
N ASP A 145 -13.28 -17.71 -8.79
CA ASP A 145 -13.80 -18.26 -7.52
C ASP A 145 -14.08 -17.17 -6.45
N GLY A 146 -13.88 -15.89 -6.80
CA GLY A 146 -14.07 -14.75 -5.93
C GLY A 146 -12.94 -14.52 -4.92
N HIS A 147 -11.86 -15.32 -4.93
CA HIS A 147 -10.71 -15.09 -4.06
C HIS A 147 -9.80 -13.98 -4.60
N TYR A 148 -9.25 -13.19 -3.68
CA TYR A 148 -8.24 -12.18 -4.00
C TYR A 148 -7.08 -12.80 -4.78
N LYS A 149 -6.69 -12.17 -5.89
CA LYS A 149 -5.51 -12.56 -6.65
C LYS A 149 -4.41 -11.53 -6.52
N LYS A 150 -4.67 -10.29 -6.93
CA LYS A 150 -3.64 -9.27 -7.11
C LYS A 150 -4.24 -7.87 -7.12
N ASP A 151 -3.47 -6.89 -6.66
CA ASP A 151 -3.78 -5.49 -6.87
C ASP A 151 -3.13 -5.01 -8.18
N LEU A 152 -3.91 -4.38 -9.06
CA LEU A 152 -3.48 -3.86 -10.36
C LEU A 152 -3.40 -2.32 -10.31
N PRO A 153 -2.29 -1.68 -10.71
CA PRO A 153 -2.17 -0.23 -10.68
C PRO A 153 -3.20 0.47 -11.58
N VAL A 154 -3.89 1.48 -11.04
CA VAL A 154 -4.86 2.33 -11.76
C VAL A 154 -4.33 3.74 -11.93
N SER A 155 -3.96 4.40 -10.83
CA SER A 155 -3.44 5.78 -10.90
C SER A 155 -2.64 6.15 -9.66
N GLN A 156 -1.64 7.01 -9.82
CA GLN A 156 -0.94 7.68 -8.73
C GLN A 156 -1.21 9.19 -8.73
N ASN A 157 -1.97 9.69 -9.70
CA ASN A 157 -2.27 11.10 -9.85
C ASN A 157 -3.40 11.49 -8.89
N MET A 158 -3.07 12.23 -7.84
CA MET A 158 -4.03 12.63 -6.80
C MET A 158 -5.23 13.42 -7.35
N GLU A 159 -5.03 14.26 -8.36
CA GLU A 159 -6.12 15.01 -9.01
C GLU A 159 -7.15 14.07 -9.63
N LYS A 160 -6.68 13.09 -10.41
CA LYS A 160 -7.57 12.07 -10.99
C LYS A 160 -8.21 11.19 -9.92
N ILE A 161 -7.46 10.81 -8.89
CA ILE A 161 -7.97 9.96 -7.81
C ILE A 161 -9.14 10.66 -7.11
N VAL A 162 -8.97 11.89 -6.62
CA VAL A 162 -10.07 12.60 -5.95
C VAL A 162 -11.16 13.03 -6.95
N GLY A 163 -10.77 13.34 -8.19
CA GLY A 163 -11.68 13.67 -9.28
C GLY A 163 -12.63 12.52 -9.64
N PHE A 164 -12.17 11.26 -9.58
CA PHE A 164 -13.03 10.09 -9.78
C PHE A 164 -14.15 10.03 -8.74
N LEU A 165 -13.87 10.48 -7.51
CA LEU A 165 -14.88 10.62 -6.48
C LEU A 165 -15.70 11.90 -6.59
N GLY A 166 -15.53 12.71 -7.64
CA GLY A 166 -16.21 14.01 -7.81
C GLY A 166 -15.77 15.06 -6.79
N LEU A 167 -14.59 14.92 -6.19
CA LEU A 167 -14.07 15.85 -5.19
C LEU A 167 -13.14 16.89 -5.82
N SER A 168 -13.15 18.11 -5.28
CA SER A 168 -12.29 19.20 -5.76
C SER A 168 -10.82 18.97 -5.38
N TYR A 169 -9.97 18.76 -6.39
CA TYR A 169 -8.51 18.73 -6.20
C TYR A 169 -7.95 20.09 -5.78
N GLU A 170 -8.50 21.19 -6.30
CA GLU A 170 -8.10 22.55 -5.91
C GLU A 170 -8.25 22.77 -4.40
N GLN A 171 -9.36 22.32 -3.82
CA GLN A 171 -9.56 22.37 -2.37
C GLN A 171 -8.56 21.48 -1.62
N TRP A 172 -8.22 20.30 -2.15
CA TRP A 172 -7.18 19.44 -1.57
C TRP A 172 -5.79 20.09 -1.63
N VAL A 173 -5.47 20.82 -2.70
CA VAL A 173 -4.22 21.60 -2.83
C VAL A 173 -4.21 22.74 -1.82
N LYS A 174 -5.31 23.49 -1.70
CA LYS A 174 -5.46 24.57 -0.70
C LYS A 174 -5.31 24.04 0.74
N GLY A 175 -5.74 22.81 1.00
CA GLY A 175 -5.75 22.20 2.32
C GLY A 175 -7.02 22.55 3.10
N PHE A 176 -7.00 22.27 4.41
CA PHE A 176 -8.18 22.41 5.26
C PHE A 176 -7.81 23.21 6.51
N ASP A 177 -8.69 24.13 6.91
CA ASP A 177 -8.46 24.91 8.12
C ASP A 177 -8.76 24.06 9.36
N THR A 178 -9.84 23.28 9.32
CA THR A 178 -10.28 22.42 10.42
C THR A 178 -10.51 20.97 10.00
N LEU A 179 -10.69 20.07 10.98
CA LEU A 179 -11.16 18.71 10.70
C LEU A 179 -12.56 18.71 10.07
N ASP A 180 -13.43 19.61 10.50
CA ASP A 180 -14.80 19.70 10.02
C ASP A 180 -14.85 20.13 8.54
N ASP A 181 -13.95 21.04 8.12
CA ASP A 181 -13.81 21.41 6.70
C ASP A 181 -13.37 20.21 5.86
N MET A 182 -12.41 19.43 6.37
CA MET A 182 -11.92 18.22 5.72
C MET A 182 -13.01 17.16 5.59
N PHE A 183 -13.81 16.95 6.64
CA PHE A 183 -14.94 16.02 6.62
C PHE A 183 -16.04 16.48 5.68
N SER A 184 -16.38 17.76 5.71
CA SER A 184 -17.35 18.38 4.82
C SER A 184 -16.93 18.20 3.36
N TRP A 185 -15.65 18.39 3.03
CA TRP A 185 -15.11 18.11 1.70
C TRP A 185 -15.24 16.63 1.34
N ALA A 186 -14.86 15.70 2.23
CA ALA A 186 -14.92 14.27 1.93
C ALA A 186 -16.34 13.78 1.58
N ILE A 187 -17.37 14.31 2.25
CA ILE A 187 -18.78 13.91 2.00
C ILE A 187 -19.42 14.61 0.79
N GLN A 188 -18.75 15.59 0.17
CA GLN A 188 -19.25 16.22 -1.06
C GLN A 188 -19.31 15.23 -2.23
N SER A 189 -18.48 14.18 -2.21
CA SER A 189 -18.48 13.12 -3.22
C SER A 189 -19.90 12.61 -3.46
N PRO A 190 -20.41 12.53 -4.71
CA PRO A 190 -21.71 11.94 -5.00
C PRO A 190 -21.81 10.47 -4.55
N TYR A 191 -20.67 9.80 -4.39
CA TYR A 191 -20.58 8.41 -3.97
C TYR A 191 -20.51 8.23 -2.45
N PHE A 192 -20.43 9.30 -1.67
CA PHE A 192 -20.41 9.17 -0.22
C PHE A 192 -21.69 8.48 0.29
N SER A 193 -21.51 7.51 1.19
CA SER A 193 -22.60 6.82 1.86
C SER A 193 -22.25 6.65 3.33
N VAL A 194 -23.16 7.05 4.21
CA VAL A 194 -22.98 6.96 5.67
C VAL A 194 -23.08 5.51 6.18
N LYS A 195 -23.75 4.61 5.43
CA LYS A 195 -24.01 3.22 5.83
C LYS A 195 -22.80 2.47 6.42
N PRO A 196 -21.58 2.52 5.85
CA PRO A 196 -20.42 1.78 6.38
C PRO A 196 -19.91 2.26 7.74
N PHE A 197 -20.37 3.43 8.20
CA PHE A 197 -20.02 4.01 9.50
C PHE A 197 -21.13 3.79 10.53
N VAL A 198 -22.40 3.70 10.10
CA VAL A 198 -23.56 3.34 10.94
C VAL A 198 -23.60 1.84 11.21
N GLU A 199 -23.30 1.02 10.20
CA GLU A 199 -23.24 -0.44 10.29
C GLU A 199 -21.80 -0.90 9.95
N PRO A 200 -20.85 -0.67 10.88
CA PRO A 200 -19.45 -0.93 10.61
C PRO A 200 -19.16 -2.43 10.55
N SER A 201 -18.38 -2.85 9.56
CA SER A 201 -17.71 -4.16 9.62
C SER A 201 -16.69 -4.21 10.77
N LYS A 202 -16.31 -5.39 11.26
CA LYS A 202 -15.23 -5.58 12.27
C LYS A 202 -13.97 -4.77 11.99
N VAL A 203 -13.55 -4.70 10.72
CA VAL A 203 -12.38 -3.92 10.31
C VAL A 203 -12.62 -2.41 10.45
N THR A 204 -13.84 -1.94 10.20
CA THR A 204 -14.22 -0.55 10.43
C THR A 204 -14.29 -0.25 11.92
N GLU A 205 -14.92 -1.12 12.72
CA GLU A 205 -14.99 -0.98 14.19
C GLU A 205 -13.60 -0.82 14.80
N GLN A 206 -12.68 -1.73 14.47
CA GLN A 206 -11.30 -1.65 14.95
C GLN A 206 -10.61 -0.33 14.56
N ARG A 207 -10.90 0.21 13.38
CA ARG A 207 -10.34 1.51 12.95
C ARG A 207 -10.96 2.67 13.72
N ILE A 208 -12.27 2.63 13.99
CA ILE A 208 -12.96 3.61 14.83
C ILE A 208 -12.33 3.62 16.24
N GLU A 209 -12.07 2.45 16.82
CA GLU A 209 -11.45 2.33 18.15
C GLU A 209 -9.99 2.81 18.19
N THR A 210 -9.22 2.53 17.14
CA THR A 210 -7.77 2.73 17.15
C THR A 210 -7.30 4.00 16.46
N ARG A 211 -8.18 4.77 15.80
CA ARG A 211 -7.82 5.97 15.03
C ARG A 211 -8.71 7.15 15.40
N THR A 212 -8.16 8.09 16.15
CA THR A 212 -8.88 9.27 16.67
C THR A 212 -9.55 10.09 15.57
N THR A 213 -8.94 10.26 14.39
CA THR A 213 -9.57 11.01 13.29
C THR A 213 -10.80 10.27 12.74
N ILE A 214 -10.75 8.95 12.63
CA ILE A 214 -11.89 8.13 12.16
C ILE A 214 -13.00 8.14 13.20
N GLN A 215 -12.66 8.00 14.48
CA GLN A 215 -13.61 8.15 15.59
C GLN A 215 -14.33 9.50 15.52
N ARG A 216 -13.55 10.58 15.39
CA ARG A 216 -14.09 11.94 15.31
C ARG A 216 -14.94 12.14 14.06
N PHE A 217 -14.60 11.51 12.93
CA PHE A 217 -15.43 11.55 11.71
C PHE A 217 -16.80 10.93 11.94
N VAL A 218 -16.87 9.74 12.57
CA VAL A 218 -18.16 9.08 12.87
C VAL A 218 -19.00 9.95 13.80
N GLN A 219 -18.41 10.46 14.88
CA GLN A 219 -19.09 11.39 15.78
C GLN A 219 -19.59 12.65 15.05
N TRP A 220 -18.77 13.22 14.17
CA TRP A 220 -19.14 14.40 13.39
C TRP A 220 -20.33 14.12 12.46
N LEU A 221 -20.37 12.94 11.82
CA LEU A 221 -21.51 12.51 10.99
C LEU A 221 -22.81 12.42 11.81
N GLU A 222 -22.73 11.89 13.04
CA GLU A 222 -23.88 11.80 13.96
C GLU A 222 -24.34 13.18 14.43
N GLU A 223 -23.42 14.04 14.88
CA GLU A 223 -23.69 15.41 15.34
C GLU A 223 -24.39 16.25 14.27
N HIS A 224 -23.98 16.09 13.01
CA HIS A 224 -24.53 16.82 11.87
C HIS A 224 -25.71 16.08 11.21
N GLN A 225 -26.14 14.95 11.77
CA GLN A 225 -27.27 14.14 11.28
C GLN A 225 -27.13 13.82 9.79
N ILE A 226 -25.93 13.42 9.37
CA ILE A 226 -25.66 13.11 7.97
C ILE A 226 -26.37 11.82 7.58
N THR A 227 -27.37 11.93 6.71
CA THR A 227 -28.17 10.80 6.21
C THR A 227 -27.85 10.42 4.77
N LYS A 228 -26.85 11.08 4.15
CA LYS A 228 -26.47 10.84 2.76
C LYS A 228 -26.08 9.38 2.54
N THR A 229 -26.78 8.74 1.61
CA THR A 229 -26.50 7.38 1.15
C THR A 229 -26.26 7.37 -0.34
N TYR A 230 -25.55 6.34 -0.78
CA TYR A 230 -25.38 5.99 -2.19
C TYR A 230 -25.59 4.49 -2.32
N GLU A 231 -26.42 4.08 -3.28
CA GLU A 231 -26.66 2.67 -3.59
C GLU A 231 -25.62 2.20 -4.61
N TYR A 232 -24.70 1.37 -4.12
CA TYR A 232 -23.66 0.77 -4.95
C TYR A 232 -24.20 -0.50 -5.61
N LEU A 233 -23.68 -0.80 -6.81
CA LEU A 233 -23.91 -2.09 -7.46
C LEU A 233 -23.40 -3.21 -6.55
N GLU A 234 -24.17 -4.31 -6.50
CA GLU A 234 -23.79 -5.50 -5.75
C GLU A 234 -22.56 -6.15 -6.37
N ASP A 235 -22.61 -6.34 -7.68
CA ASP A 235 -21.48 -6.74 -8.50
C ASP A 235 -20.61 -5.51 -8.83
N ARG A 236 -19.44 -5.46 -8.19
CA ARG A 236 -18.53 -4.31 -8.31
C ARG A 236 -17.75 -4.33 -9.61
N ASP A 237 -17.68 -5.46 -10.32
CA ASP A 237 -16.95 -5.53 -11.59
C ASP A 237 -17.72 -4.85 -12.71
N GLN A 238 -19.01 -4.57 -12.50
CA GLN A 238 -19.80 -3.68 -13.37
C GLN A 238 -19.31 -2.22 -13.37
N TYR A 239 -18.47 -1.81 -12.41
CA TYR A 239 -17.81 -0.51 -12.45
C TYR A 239 -16.59 -0.47 -13.36
N LEU A 240 -16.10 -1.61 -13.86
CA LEU A 240 -14.89 -1.68 -14.67
C LEU A 240 -14.95 -0.77 -15.93
N PRO A 241 -16.05 -0.72 -16.71
CA PRO A 241 -16.15 0.21 -17.85
C PRO A 241 -15.99 1.69 -17.44
N MET A 242 -16.63 2.09 -16.33
CA MET A 242 -16.51 3.46 -15.79
C MET A 242 -15.07 3.75 -15.34
N ILE A 243 -14.39 2.78 -14.74
CA ILE A 243 -13.00 2.93 -14.30
C ILE A 243 -12.08 3.07 -15.52
N ASN A 244 -12.25 2.23 -16.56
CA ASN A 244 -11.46 2.32 -17.79
C ASN A 244 -11.69 3.64 -18.54
N GLU A 245 -12.93 4.12 -18.58
CA GLU A 245 -13.26 5.40 -19.22
C GLU A 245 -12.58 6.57 -18.49
N TYR A 246 -12.55 6.55 -17.16
CA TYR A 246 -11.96 7.62 -16.36
C TYR A 246 -10.42 7.54 -16.29
N PHE A 247 -9.86 6.33 -16.27
CA PHE A 247 -8.43 6.05 -16.18
C PHE A 247 -7.92 5.26 -17.39
N PRO A 248 -8.02 5.78 -18.63
CA PRO A 248 -7.61 5.04 -19.82
C PRO A 248 -6.11 4.74 -19.83
N GLU A 249 -5.29 5.58 -19.17
CA GLU A 249 -3.85 5.35 -19.04
C GLU A 249 -3.49 4.09 -18.24
N SER A 250 -4.41 3.59 -17.41
CA SER A 250 -4.17 2.40 -16.62
C SER A 250 -4.09 1.14 -17.48
N GLN A 251 -4.71 1.13 -18.68
CA GLN A 251 -4.82 -0.07 -19.50
C GLN A 251 -5.34 -1.28 -18.69
N LEU A 252 -6.30 -1.05 -17.79
CA LEU A 252 -6.69 -2.04 -16.78
C LEU A 252 -7.25 -3.32 -17.42
N ASP A 253 -8.01 -3.23 -18.51
CA ASP A 253 -8.46 -4.41 -19.27
C ASP A 253 -7.30 -5.28 -19.78
N GLU A 254 -6.21 -4.66 -20.22
CA GLU A 254 -5.02 -5.36 -20.70
C GLU A 254 -4.25 -5.98 -19.54
N GLN A 255 -4.19 -5.29 -18.40
CA GLN A 255 -3.66 -5.87 -17.16
C GLN A 255 -4.45 -7.10 -16.71
N ILE A 256 -5.79 -7.02 -16.70
CA ILE A 256 -6.67 -8.13 -16.32
C ILE A 256 -6.48 -9.31 -17.28
N LYS A 257 -6.47 -9.07 -18.60
CA LYS A 257 -6.22 -10.12 -19.60
C LYS A 257 -4.86 -10.81 -19.39
N ARG A 258 -3.80 -10.05 -19.07
CA ARG A 258 -2.48 -10.62 -18.75
C ARG A 258 -2.53 -11.52 -17.52
N GLU A 259 -3.24 -11.12 -16.47
CA GLU A 259 -3.40 -11.96 -15.29
C GLU A 259 -4.22 -13.23 -15.58
N GLN A 260 -5.29 -13.13 -16.39
CA GLN A 260 -6.09 -14.29 -16.80
C GLN A 260 -5.27 -15.30 -17.60
N ILE A 261 -4.47 -14.84 -18.58
CA ILE A 261 -3.55 -15.70 -19.34
C ILE A 261 -2.57 -16.38 -18.39
N ARG A 262 -1.97 -15.61 -17.48
CA ARG A 262 -1.02 -16.13 -16.49
C ARG A 262 -1.66 -17.18 -15.56
N GLU A 263 -2.94 -17.02 -15.24
CA GLU A 263 -3.68 -18.00 -14.43
C GLU A 263 -3.86 -19.32 -15.15
N GLU A 264 -4.23 -19.28 -16.43
CA GLU A 264 -4.35 -20.49 -17.24
C GLU A 264 -3.00 -21.18 -17.43
N GLU A 265 -1.93 -20.42 -17.70
CA GLU A 265 -0.56 -20.96 -17.76
C GLU A 265 -0.15 -21.67 -16.47
N VAL A 266 -0.39 -21.04 -15.31
CA VAL A 266 -0.07 -21.63 -14.00
C VAL A 266 -0.89 -22.90 -13.75
N LYS A 267 -2.14 -22.94 -14.19
CA LYS A 267 -2.98 -24.15 -14.09
C LYS A 267 -2.42 -25.28 -14.94
N ILE A 268 -2.11 -25.02 -16.21
CA ILE A 268 -1.48 -25.97 -17.13
C ILE A 268 -0.16 -26.49 -16.55
N MET A 269 0.70 -25.60 -16.05
CA MET A 269 1.98 -25.98 -15.45
C MET A 269 1.79 -26.84 -14.19
N ASN A 270 0.86 -26.48 -13.30
CA ASN A 270 0.58 -27.26 -12.10
C ASN A 270 0.00 -28.65 -12.40
N GLU A 271 -0.76 -28.81 -13.49
CA GLU A 271 -1.24 -30.12 -13.95
C GLU A 271 -0.09 -31.02 -14.45
N LYS A 272 0.97 -30.42 -15.00
CA LYS A 272 2.15 -31.13 -15.52
C LYS A 272 3.19 -31.40 -14.43
N PHE A 273 3.39 -30.45 -13.52
CA PHE A 273 4.45 -30.47 -12.53
C PHE A 273 4.04 -29.77 -11.24
N ASN A 274 3.91 -30.54 -10.15
CA ASN A 274 3.79 -30.03 -8.79
C ASN A 274 4.36 -31.06 -7.80
N GLY A 275 4.42 -30.71 -6.50
CA GLY A 275 4.98 -31.59 -5.48
C GLY A 275 4.29 -32.96 -5.36
N ASN A 276 2.96 -33.01 -5.54
CA ASN A 276 2.21 -34.27 -5.51
C ASN A 276 2.54 -35.13 -6.73
N VAL A 277 2.62 -34.55 -7.93
CA VAL A 277 3.01 -35.30 -9.15
C VAL A 277 4.40 -35.91 -8.99
N VAL A 278 5.36 -35.14 -8.48
CA VAL A 278 6.73 -35.65 -8.26
C VAL A 278 6.74 -36.74 -7.19
N MET A 279 6.04 -36.54 -6.09
CA MET A 279 5.89 -37.53 -5.02
C MET A 279 5.25 -38.84 -5.51
N GLU A 280 4.19 -38.77 -6.31
CA GLU A 280 3.52 -39.94 -6.89
C GLU A 280 4.46 -40.72 -7.84
N LEU A 281 5.29 -40.03 -8.61
CA LEU A 281 6.20 -40.67 -9.58
C LEU A 281 7.47 -41.24 -8.96
N THR A 282 7.94 -40.68 -7.84
CA THR A 282 9.28 -40.99 -7.28
C THR A 282 9.22 -41.59 -5.89
N GLY A 283 8.11 -41.45 -5.18
CA GLY A 283 7.98 -41.78 -3.76
C GLY A 283 8.72 -40.83 -2.81
N LEU A 284 9.38 -39.78 -3.32
CA LEU A 284 10.13 -38.83 -2.51
C LEU A 284 9.19 -37.99 -1.63
N SER A 285 9.65 -37.66 -0.43
CA SER A 285 8.91 -36.79 0.50
C SER A 285 9.85 -35.88 1.29
N GLY A 286 9.29 -34.89 2.00
CA GLY A 286 10.04 -34.00 2.88
C GLY A 286 11.20 -33.27 2.19
N LYS A 287 12.38 -33.30 2.81
CA LYS A 287 13.57 -32.58 2.31
C LYS A 287 14.08 -33.14 0.98
N GLU A 288 13.97 -34.45 0.76
CA GLU A 288 14.43 -35.10 -0.46
C GLU A 288 13.60 -34.70 -1.68
N LEU A 289 12.27 -34.60 -1.50
CA LEU A 289 11.37 -34.06 -2.52
C LEU A 289 11.74 -32.61 -2.88
N GLY A 290 11.99 -31.77 -1.87
CA GLY A 290 12.40 -30.39 -2.08
C GLY A 290 13.72 -30.27 -2.86
N ALA A 291 14.74 -31.05 -2.47
CA ALA A 291 16.03 -31.07 -3.15
C ALA A 291 15.90 -31.56 -4.60
N PHE A 292 15.11 -32.62 -4.84
CA PHE A 292 14.86 -33.14 -6.18
C PHE A 292 14.14 -32.11 -7.06
N ILE A 293 13.10 -31.43 -6.55
CA ILE A 293 12.39 -30.40 -7.31
C ILE A 293 13.34 -29.28 -7.74
N VAL A 294 14.22 -28.83 -6.85
CA VAL A 294 15.24 -27.81 -7.18
C VAL A 294 16.18 -28.31 -8.27
N ARG A 295 16.70 -29.54 -8.12
CA ARG A 295 17.60 -30.18 -9.10
C ARG A 295 16.95 -30.36 -10.46
N PHE A 296 15.67 -30.75 -10.49
CA PHE A 296 14.92 -30.89 -11.74
C PHE A 296 14.74 -29.54 -12.43
N LYS A 297 14.32 -28.51 -11.67
CA LYS A 297 14.15 -27.15 -12.20
C LYS A 297 15.44 -26.58 -12.77
N SER A 298 16.59 -26.85 -12.14
CA SER A 298 17.88 -26.33 -12.59
C SER A 298 18.40 -26.97 -13.89
N GLN A 299 17.73 -27.97 -14.45
CA GLN A 299 18.08 -28.52 -15.77
C GLN A 299 17.63 -27.63 -16.93
N PHE A 300 16.84 -26.59 -16.66
CA PHE A 300 16.21 -25.76 -17.66
C PHE A 300 16.59 -24.29 -17.45
N ASN A 301 16.93 -23.61 -18.54
CA ASN A 301 17.17 -22.17 -18.53
C ASN A 301 15.88 -21.41 -18.25
N ASP A 302 14.78 -21.86 -18.86
CA ASP A 302 13.43 -21.40 -18.58
C ASP A 302 12.54 -22.61 -18.27
N PHE A 303 12.29 -22.81 -16.98
CA PHE A 303 11.50 -23.94 -16.52
C PHE A 303 10.02 -23.78 -16.86
N GLU A 304 9.50 -22.55 -16.84
CA GLU A 304 8.08 -22.31 -17.10
C GLU A 304 7.78 -22.51 -18.58
N ASP A 305 8.61 -21.97 -19.48
CA ASP A 305 8.45 -22.19 -20.93
C ASP A 305 8.55 -23.69 -21.29
N PHE A 306 9.52 -24.41 -20.70
CA PHE A 306 9.61 -25.86 -20.85
C PHE A 306 8.30 -26.56 -20.48
N LEU A 307 7.70 -26.23 -19.34
CA LEU A 307 6.43 -26.82 -18.93
C LEU A 307 5.27 -26.44 -19.86
N LEU A 308 5.22 -25.21 -20.36
CA LEU A 308 4.16 -24.79 -21.27
C LEU A 308 4.22 -25.50 -22.62
N GLN A 309 5.43 -25.63 -23.20
CA GLN A 309 5.64 -26.21 -24.53
C GLN A 309 5.70 -27.75 -24.55
N THR A 310 5.86 -28.40 -23.39
CA THR A 310 6.08 -29.85 -23.33
C THR A 310 4.84 -30.60 -22.86
N ASP A 311 4.51 -31.71 -23.52
CA ASP A 311 3.42 -32.58 -23.11
C ASP A 311 3.64 -33.18 -21.73
N LYS A 312 2.54 -33.37 -20.98
CA LYS A 312 2.56 -33.90 -19.61
C LYS A 312 3.34 -35.21 -19.50
N SER A 313 3.13 -36.16 -20.42
CA SER A 313 3.82 -37.45 -20.43
C SER A 313 5.33 -37.32 -20.56
N VAL A 314 5.80 -36.37 -21.37
CA VAL A 314 7.24 -36.11 -21.57
C VAL A 314 7.85 -35.48 -20.31
N VAL A 315 7.14 -34.55 -19.66
CA VAL A 315 7.57 -33.98 -18.37
C VAL A 315 7.70 -35.10 -17.32
N GLN A 316 6.69 -35.96 -17.21
CA GLN A 316 6.68 -37.08 -16.25
C GLN A 316 7.80 -38.09 -16.52
N ASN A 317 8.07 -38.42 -17.78
CA ASN A 317 9.17 -39.30 -18.15
C ASN A 317 10.52 -38.71 -17.73
N ARG A 318 10.76 -37.41 -17.97
CA ARG A 318 11.99 -36.73 -17.55
C ARG A 318 12.17 -36.71 -16.03
N ILE A 319 11.09 -36.56 -15.27
CA ILE A 319 11.13 -36.68 -13.79
C ILE A 319 11.65 -38.07 -13.40
N VAL A 320 11.06 -39.13 -13.96
CA VAL A 320 11.43 -40.52 -13.64
C VAL A 320 12.87 -40.83 -14.09
N GLU A 321 13.30 -40.34 -15.25
CA GLU A 321 14.67 -40.50 -15.76
C GLU A 321 15.69 -39.82 -14.84
N LEU A 322 15.45 -38.56 -14.45
CA LEU A 322 16.34 -37.85 -13.53
C LEU A 322 16.38 -38.51 -12.15
N TRP A 323 15.26 -39.06 -11.68
CA TRP A 323 15.20 -39.76 -10.40
C TRP A 323 16.00 -41.07 -10.41
N LYS A 324 15.98 -41.81 -11.51
CA LYS A 324 16.74 -43.06 -11.68
C LYS A 324 18.24 -42.86 -11.94
N THR A 325 18.67 -41.64 -12.22
CA THR A 325 20.08 -41.32 -12.48
C THR A 325 20.81 -41.13 -11.14
N PRO A 326 21.82 -41.97 -10.80
CA PRO A 326 22.56 -41.81 -9.54
C PRO A 326 23.30 -40.47 -9.51
N GLU A 327 23.31 -39.83 -8.34
CA GLU A 327 24.11 -38.62 -8.09
C GLU A 327 25.60 -38.98 -8.25
N SER A 328 26.28 -38.32 -9.20
CA SER A 328 27.72 -38.43 -9.41
C SER A 328 28.51 -37.58 -8.43
#